data_AF-R8BLV5-F1
#
_entry.id   AF-R8BLV5-F1
#
_cell.length_a   1.000
_cell.length_b   1.000
_cell.length_c   1.000
_cell.angle_alpha   90.00
_cell.angle_beta   90.00
_cell.angle_gamma   90.00
#
_symmetry.space_group_name_H-M   'P 1'
#
loop_
_entity.id
_entity.type
_entity.pdbx_description
1 polymer ?
#
loop_
_entity_poly.entity_id
_entity_poly.type
_entity_poly.pdbx_seq_one_letter_code
_entity_poly.pdbx_strand_id
1 'polypeptide(L)'
;MIWVTRAMKKTLNEDNHSTETATFLTDYVHTFIIMIILAWLTIKVIVVKEIGSIGALYDAVIAADKENPVAGNYEGSHLTMRSEGCLYFGILHVISNFGAVIMDTGFWQKGFSADVAAAVPGYVLGGVASFSVPWTVGTIVGLAGLALERTPAFPIYPRLMTAEEVDAGLVLPYVTQAVAGKAGAGALLLTIFMVS
;
A
#
# COMPACT_ATOMS: atom_id res chain seq x y z
N MET A 1 12.02 28.95 -3.10
CA MET A 1 10.76 29.12 -2.34
C MET A 1 9.87 30.24 -2.89
N ILE A 2 10.40 31.45 -3.16
CA ILE A 2 9.61 32.61 -3.66
C ILE A 2 9.00 32.41 -5.07
N TRP A 3 9.62 31.62 -5.93
CA TRP A 3 9.14 31.39 -7.30
C TRP A 3 7.91 30.47 -7.35
N VAL A 4 7.86 29.46 -6.47
CA VAL A 4 6.71 28.56 -6.29
C VAL A 4 5.50 29.35 -5.77
N THR A 5 5.72 30.26 -4.83
CA THR A 5 4.65 31.12 -4.30
C THR A 5 4.09 32.10 -5.35
N ARG A 6 4.92 32.56 -6.30
CA ARG A 6 4.47 33.44 -7.40
C ARG A 6 3.75 32.67 -8.49
N ALA A 7 4.14 31.43 -8.79
CA ALA A 7 3.43 30.56 -9.71
C ALA A 7 2.03 30.21 -9.18
N MET A 8 1.93 29.83 -7.89
CA MET A 8 0.65 29.56 -7.22
C MET A 8 -0.25 30.79 -7.17
N LYS A 9 0.30 31.99 -6.91
CA LYS A 9 -0.52 33.21 -6.85
C LYS A 9 -1.06 33.63 -8.22
N LYS A 10 -0.39 33.25 -9.31
CA LYS A 10 -0.82 33.59 -10.67
C LYS A 10 -1.92 32.67 -11.17
N THR A 11 -1.90 31.39 -10.80
CA THR A 11 -3.00 30.44 -11.07
C THR A 11 -4.23 30.65 -10.18
N LEU A 12 -4.10 31.37 -9.05
CA LEU A 12 -5.21 31.63 -8.13
C LEU A 12 -6.05 32.89 -8.47
N ASN A 13 -5.58 33.73 -9.39
CA ASN A 13 -6.14 35.09 -9.58
C ASN A 13 -6.93 35.28 -10.88
N GLU A 14 -6.98 34.26 -11.75
CA GLU A 14 -7.76 34.27 -12.98
C GLU A 14 -8.71 33.07 -12.94
N ASP A 15 -10.00 33.37 -13.00
CA ASP A 15 -11.12 32.45 -13.24
C ASP A 15 -11.74 31.68 -12.05
N ASN A 16 -13.04 31.41 -12.19
CA ASN A 16 -14.06 30.93 -11.24
C ASN A 16 -13.78 29.56 -10.54
N HIS A 17 -12.56 29.29 -10.06
CA HIS A 17 -12.07 27.96 -9.65
C HIS A 17 -12.09 27.65 -8.14
N SER A 18 -13.11 28.07 -7.39
CA SER A 18 -13.14 27.79 -5.93
C SER A 18 -13.29 26.29 -5.62
N THR A 19 -14.00 25.54 -6.47
CA THR A 19 -14.31 24.12 -6.24
C THR A 19 -13.16 23.21 -6.65
N GLU A 20 -12.55 23.41 -7.81
CA GLU A 20 -11.44 22.57 -8.30
C GLU A 20 -10.18 22.70 -7.43
N THR A 21 -9.86 23.91 -6.98
CA THR A 21 -8.75 24.16 -6.04
C THR A 21 -9.05 23.53 -4.68
N ALA A 22 -10.31 23.56 -4.23
CA ALA A 22 -10.72 22.92 -2.99
C ALA A 22 -10.65 21.38 -3.08
N THR A 23 -11.00 20.78 -4.22
CA THR A 23 -10.84 19.34 -4.45
C THR A 23 -9.37 18.95 -4.46
N PHE A 24 -8.52 19.66 -5.21
CA PHE A 24 -7.08 19.40 -5.22
C PHE A 24 -6.44 19.49 -3.83
N LEU A 25 -6.83 20.51 -3.05
CA LEU A 25 -6.32 20.68 -1.69
C LEU A 25 -6.80 19.57 -0.75
N THR A 26 -8.07 19.17 -0.87
CA THR A 26 -8.65 18.07 -0.09
C THR A 26 -7.95 16.75 -0.41
N ASP A 27 -7.77 16.42 -1.70
CA ASP A 27 -7.07 15.20 -2.15
C ASP A 27 -5.62 15.15 -1.64
N TYR A 28 -4.94 16.30 -1.66
CA TYR A 28 -3.60 16.43 -1.11
C TYR A 28 -3.56 16.18 0.40
N VAL A 29 -4.48 16.77 1.17
CA VAL A 29 -4.55 16.59 2.62
C VAL A 29 -4.91 15.15 2.99
N HIS A 30 -5.86 14.53 2.30
CA HIS A 30 -6.23 13.13 2.51
C HIS A 30 -5.02 12.22 2.28
N THR A 31 -4.36 12.35 1.14
CA THR A 31 -3.17 11.56 0.79
C THR A 31 -2.04 11.76 1.81
N PHE A 32 -1.85 12.98 2.29
CA PHE A 32 -0.83 13.30 3.30
C PHE A 32 -1.11 12.61 4.65
N ILE A 33 -2.36 12.64 5.12
CA ILE A 33 -2.77 11.98 6.36
C ILE A 33 -2.60 10.46 6.23
N ILE A 34 -3.02 9.88 5.10
CA ILE A 34 -2.85 8.46 4.81
C ILE A 34 -1.36 8.08 4.87
N MET A 35 -0.48 8.85 4.24
CA MET A 35 0.96 8.57 4.23
C MET A 35 1.55 8.54 5.65
N ILE A 36 1.13 9.45 6.53
CA ILE A 36 1.56 9.47 7.94
C ILE A 36 1.11 8.19 8.66
N ILE A 37 -0.15 7.79 8.46
CA ILE A 37 -0.72 6.59 9.09
C ILE A 37 0.02 5.34 8.61
N LEU A 38 0.28 5.21 7.31
CA LEU A 38 1.00 4.06 6.73
C LEU A 38 2.45 4.00 7.20
N ALA A 39 3.15 5.12 7.27
CA ALA A 39 4.51 5.19 7.80
C ALA A 39 4.54 4.77 9.29
N TRP A 40 3.60 5.29 10.08
CA TRP A 40 3.45 4.91 11.49
C TRP A 40 3.15 3.43 11.66
N LEU A 41 2.21 2.88 10.87
CA LEU A 41 1.82 1.48 10.91
C LEU A 41 3.01 0.58 10.59
N THR A 42 3.74 0.90 9.52
CA THR A 42 4.91 0.14 9.06
C THR A 42 5.99 0.07 10.15
N ILE A 43 6.29 1.21 10.79
CA ILE A 43 7.25 1.25 11.92
C ILE A 43 6.70 0.44 13.10
N LYS A 44 5.42 0.59 13.43
CA LYS A 44 4.78 -0.12 14.55
C LYS A 44 4.82 -1.63 14.39
N VAL A 45 4.61 -2.14 13.18
CA VAL A 45 4.71 -3.57 12.87
C VAL A 45 6.12 -4.08 13.16
N ILE A 46 7.15 -3.33 12.77
CA ILE A 46 8.56 -3.73 12.99
C ILE A 46 8.93 -3.74 14.49
N VAL A 47 8.43 -2.77 15.26
CA VAL A 47 8.83 -2.58 16.68
C VAL A 47 7.93 -3.30 17.69
N VAL A 48 6.90 -4.03 17.24
CA VAL A 48 6.01 -4.78 18.13
C VAL A 48 6.82 -5.83 18.90
N LYS A 49 6.46 -6.18 20.14
CA LYS A 49 7.30 -7.03 21.00
C LYS A 49 7.52 -8.44 20.45
N GLU A 50 6.55 -8.91 19.69
CA GLU A 50 6.46 -10.23 19.08
C GLU A 50 7.42 -10.36 17.88
N ILE A 51 7.74 -9.25 17.21
CA ILE A 51 8.70 -9.21 16.08
C ILE A 51 10.02 -8.59 16.55
N GLY A 52 9.98 -7.42 17.19
CA GLY A 52 11.10 -6.73 17.82
C GLY A 52 12.06 -6.02 16.86
N SER A 53 12.34 -6.59 15.68
CA SER A 53 13.20 -6.00 14.66
C SER A 53 12.99 -6.61 13.26
N ILE A 54 13.52 -5.95 12.22
CA ILE A 54 13.50 -6.49 10.85
C ILE A 54 14.27 -7.82 10.75
N GLY A 55 15.39 -7.96 11.48
CA GLY A 55 16.17 -9.20 11.50
C GLY A 55 15.37 -10.35 12.12
N ALA A 56 14.72 -10.09 13.25
CA ALA A 56 13.85 -11.08 13.89
C ALA A 56 12.60 -11.40 13.05
N LEU A 57 12.06 -10.44 12.28
CA LEU A 57 11.01 -10.72 11.30
C LEU A 57 11.50 -11.69 10.22
N TYR A 58 12.71 -11.47 9.70
CA TYR A 58 13.32 -12.35 8.71
C TYR A 58 13.56 -13.76 9.26
N ASP A 59 14.09 -13.88 10.48
CA ASP A 59 14.32 -15.17 11.13
C ASP A 59 13.01 -15.92 11.39
N ALA A 60 11.94 -15.22 11.79
CA ALA A 60 10.60 -15.79 11.97
C ALA A 60 10.02 -16.31 10.65
N VAL A 61 10.22 -15.60 9.54
CA VAL A 61 9.78 -16.04 8.21
C VAL A 61 10.54 -17.27 7.75
N ILE A 62 11.87 -17.33 7.96
CA ILE A 62 12.66 -18.54 7.65
C ILE A 62 12.19 -19.75 8.48
N ALA A 63 11.83 -19.55 9.74
CA ALA A 63 11.26 -20.61 10.56
C ALA A 63 9.91 -21.08 9.99
N ALA A 64 9.06 -20.14 9.56
CA ALA A 64 7.78 -20.46 8.92
C ALA A 64 7.96 -21.21 7.59
N ASP A 65 8.93 -20.82 6.75
CA ASP A 65 9.27 -21.48 5.48
C ASP A 65 9.56 -22.98 5.66
N LYS A 66 10.26 -23.34 6.75
CA LYS A 66 10.60 -24.75 7.05
C LYS A 66 9.40 -25.58 7.49
N GLU A 67 8.46 -24.94 8.18
CA GLU A 67 7.29 -25.63 8.74
C GLU A 67 6.16 -25.76 7.73
N ASN A 68 5.96 -24.76 6.86
CA ASN A 68 4.93 -24.72 5.84
C ASN A 68 5.52 -24.25 4.49
N PRO A 69 6.19 -25.12 3.73
CA PRO A 69 6.76 -24.75 2.44
C PRO A 69 5.65 -24.43 1.43
N VAL A 70 5.82 -23.33 0.68
CA VAL A 70 4.87 -22.91 -0.35
C VAL A 70 5.07 -23.70 -1.65
N ALA A 71 4.05 -24.43 -2.08
CA ALA A 71 4.08 -25.14 -3.36
C ALA A 71 4.24 -24.15 -4.53
N GLY A 72 5.20 -24.40 -5.43
CA GLY A 72 5.47 -23.55 -6.60
C GLY A 72 6.49 -22.41 -6.36
N ASN A 73 6.97 -22.24 -5.13
CA ASN A 73 8.10 -21.35 -4.82
C ASN A 73 9.42 -22.12 -4.87
N TYR A 74 10.50 -21.45 -5.28
CA TYR A 74 11.85 -22.02 -5.21
C TYR A 74 12.21 -22.38 -3.76
N GLU A 75 12.50 -23.67 -3.52
CA GLU A 75 12.74 -24.25 -2.18
C GLU A 75 11.60 -24.03 -1.16
N GLY A 76 10.39 -23.71 -1.63
CA GLY A 76 9.24 -23.45 -0.76
C GLY A 76 9.33 -22.15 0.05
N SER A 77 10.34 -21.31 -0.20
CA SER A 77 10.59 -20.10 0.58
C SER A 77 9.62 -18.97 0.23
N HIS A 78 9.14 -18.23 1.24
CA HIS A 78 8.37 -16.99 1.08
C HIS A 78 9.24 -15.80 0.63
N LEU A 79 10.57 -15.89 0.74
CA LEU A 79 11.51 -14.82 0.41
C LEU A 79 12.07 -14.92 -1.02
N THR A 80 11.64 -15.91 -1.78
CA THR A 80 12.09 -16.09 -3.16
C THR A 80 11.37 -15.15 -4.13
N MET A 81 12.11 -14.64 -5.12
CA MET A 81 11.54 -13.94 -6.27
C MET A 81 11.04 -14.89 -7.37
N ARG A 82 11.25 -16.21 -7.20
CA ARG A 82 10.83 -17.24 -8.16
C ARG A 82 9.59 -17.97 -7.63
N SER A 83 8.43 -17.42 -7.96
CA SER A 83 7.10 -17.98 -7.65
C SER A 83 6.24 -18.02 -8.90
N GLU A 84 5.68 -19.19 -9.24
CA GLU A 84 4.78 -19.33 -10.39
C GLU A 84 3.49 -18.52 -10.21
N GLY A 85 2.92 -18.53 -8.99
CA GLY A 85 1.72 -17.75 -8.68
C GLY A 85 1.93 -16.24 -8.85
N CYS A 86 3.07 -15.72 -8.39
CA CYS A 86 3.42 -14.31 -8.57
C CYS A 86 3.55 -13.93 -10.06
N LEU A 87 4.08 -14.83 -10.90
CA LEU A 87 4.18 -14.58 -12.34
C LEU A 87 2.80 -14.48 -13.00
N TYR A 88 1.88 -15.42 -12.70
CA TYR A 88 0.51 -15.37 -13.23
C TYR A 88 -0.22 -14.11 -12.74
N PHE A 89 -0.14 -13.81 -11.45
CA PHE A 89 -0.70 -12.59 -10.88
C PHE A 89 -0.13 -11.34 -11.55
N GLY A 90 1.18 -11.26 -11.73
CA GLY A 90 1.85 -10.13 -12.38
C GLY A 90 1.36 -9.90 -13.81
N ILE A 91 1.25 -10.96 -14.62
CA ILE A 91 0.73 -10.87 -15.99
C ILE A 91 -0.72 -10.39 -15.99
N LEU A 92 -1.58 -10.99 -15.16
CA LEU A 92 -2.99 -10.60 -15.03
C LEU A 92 -3.13 -9.14 -14.56
N HIS A 93 -2.31 -8.72 -13.61
CA HIS A 93 -2.33 -7.38 -13.04
C HIS A 93 -1.90 -6.33 -14.08
N VAL A 94 -0.85 -6.58 -14.86
CA VAL A 94 -0.41 -5.69 -15.94
C VAL A 94 -1.48 -5.54 -17.01
N ILE A 95 -2.08 -6.64 -17.47
CA ILE A 95 -3.12 -6.60 -18.50
C ILE A 95 -4.37 -5.87 -17.99
N SER A 96 -4.77 -6.14 -16.75
CA SER A 96 -5.94 -5.50 -16.12
C SER A 96 -5.75 -4.00 -15.95
N ASN A 97 -4.60 -3.57 -15.41
CA ASN A 97 -4.31 -2.14 -15.23
C ASN A 97 -4.17 -1.41 -16.57
N PHE A 98 -3.56 -2.06 -17.58
CA PHE A 98 -3.50 -1.49 -18.92
C PHE A 98 -4.91 -1.30 -19.50
N GLY A 99 -5.78 -2.30 -19.37
CA GLY A 99 -7.18 -2.20 -19.78
C GLY A 99 -7.92 -1.07 -19.06
N ALA A 100 -7.74 -0.95 -17.75
CA ALA A 100 -8.38 0.10 -16.95
C ALA A 100 -7.98 1.51 -17.42
N VAL A 101 -6.69 1.74 -17.70
CA VAL A 101 -6.21 3.06 -18.16
C VAL A 101 -6.67 3.38 -19.59
N ILE A 102 -6.56 2.42 -20.52
CA ILE A 102 -6.95 2.66 -21.92
C ILE A 102 -8.45 2.91 -22.06
N MET A 103 -9.27 2.20 -21.28
CA MET A 103 -10.73 2.32 -21.30
C MET A 103 -11.27 3.48 -20.46
N ASP A 104 -10.44 4.16 -19.65
CA ASP A 104 -10.87 5.31 -18.85
C ASP A 104 -10.83 6.61 -19.67
N THR A 105 -12.00 7.03 -20.15
CA THR A 105 -12.17 8.28 -20.90
C THR A 105 -11.78 9.53 -20.09
N GLY A 106 -11.94 9.51 -18.76
CA GLY A 106 -11.59 10.62 -17.88
C GLY A 106 -10.08 10.81 -17.75
N PHE A 107 -9.32 9.71 -17.81
CA PHE A 107 -7.85 9.77 -17.84
C PHE A 107 -7.33 10.48 -19.10
N TRP A 108 -7.90 10.16 -20.26
CA TRP A 108 -7.55 10.80 -21.52
C TRP A 108 -7.93 12.28 -21.56
N GLN A 109 -9.09 12.66 -21.00
CA GLN A 109 -9.51 14.06 -20.92
C GLN A 109 -8.54 14.91 -20.10
N LYS A 110 -8.07 14.39 -18.96
CA LYS A 110 -7.05 15.05 -18.12
C LYS A 110 -5.67 15.06 -18.78
N GLY A 111 -5.33 14.00 -19.51
CA GLY A 111 -4.07 13.89 -20.24
C GLY A 111 -3.94 14.91 -21.37
N PHE A 112 -5.00 15.14 -22.15
CA PHE A 112 -4.98 16.09 -23.26
C PHE A 112 -5.10 17.56 -22.84
N SER A 113 -5.65 17.83 -21.65
CA SER A 113 -5.72 19.20 -21.12
C SER A 113 -4.44 19.67 -20.41
N ALA A 114 -3.53 18.75 -20.10
CA ALA A 114 -2.27 19.05 -19.43
C ALA A 114 -1.15 19.43 -20.44
N ASP A 115 -0.26 20.34 -20.04
CA ASP A 115 0.95 20.64 -20.80
C ASP A 115 1.89 19.42 -20.82
N VAL A 116 2.25 18.96 -22.02
CA VAL A 116 3.06 17.75 -22.26
C VAL A 116 4.43 17.85 -21.57
N ALA A 117 5.03 19.05 -21.53
CA ALA A 117 6.34 19.27 -20.90
C ALA A 117 6.31 19.07 -19.38
N ALA A 118 5.16 19.27 -18.73
CA ALA A 118 4.95 19.05 -17.30
C ALA A 118 4.32 17.67 -17.00
N ALA A 119 3.46 17.16 -17.88
CA ALA A 119 2.73 15.91 -17.68
C ALA A 119 3.63 14.69 -17.72
N VAL A 120 4.57 14.60 -18.68
CA VAL A 120 5.42 13.41 -18.86
C VAL A 120 6.32 13.15 -17.64
N PRO A 121 7.08 14.13 -17.12
CA PRO A 121 7.85 13.93 -15.89
C PRO A 121 6.96 13.65 -14.68
N GLY A 122 5.79 14.29 -14.60
CA GLY A 122 4.80 14.08 -13.55
C GLY A 122 4.30 12.64 -13.49
N TYR A 123 3.97 12.03 -14.63
CA TYR A 123 3.54 10.64 -14.72
C TYR A 123 4.64 9.66 -14.30
N VAL A 124 5.90 9.91 -14.69
CA VAL A 124 7.04 9.06 -14.31
C VAL A 124 7.28 9.12 -12.80
N LEU A 125 7.32 10.33 -12.23
CA LEU A 125 7.48 10.53 -10.78
C LEU A 125 6.33 9.92 -9.99
N GLY A 126 5.09 10.12 -10.46
CA GLY A 126 3.90 9.52 -9.89
C GLY A 126 3.98 8.00 -9.86
N GLY A 127 4.30 7.37 -10.99
CA GLY A 127 4.41 5.90 -11.08
C GLY A 127 5.47 5.32 -10.14
N VAL A 128 6.66 5.92 -10.06
CA VAL A 128 7.72 5.45 -9.16
C VAL A 128 7.34 5.65 -7.69
N ALA A 129 6.75 6.80 -7.34
CA ALA A 129 6.30 7.07 -5.99
C ALA A 129 5.17 6.11 -5.57
N SER A 130 4.22 5.85 -6.47
CA SER A 130 3.09 4.95 -6.24
C SER A 130 3.52 3.51 -5.99
N PHE A 131 4.65 3.04 -6.53
CA PHE A 131 5.18 1.70 -6.24
C PHE A 131 5.71 1.56 -4.81
N SER A 132 6.25 2.64 -4.24
CA SER A 132 6.92 2.61 -2.93
C SER A 132 5.97 2.23 -1.79
N VAL A 133 4.71 2.66 -1.87
CA VAL A 133 3.69 2.41 -0.83
C VAL A 133 3.28 0.93 -0.75
N PRO A 134 2.74 0.29 -1.80
CA PRO A 134 2.35 -1.12 -1.74
C PRO A 134 3.56 -2.03 -1.53
N TRP A 135 4.74 -1.67 -2.05
CA TRP A 135 5.96 -2.43 -1.81
C TRP A 135 6.32 -2.48 -0.32
N THR A 136 6.39 -1.31 0.33
CA THR A 136 6.80 -1.23 1.74
C THR A 136 5.75 -1.82 2.68
N VAL A 137 4.50 -1.36 2.55
CA VAL A 137 3.40 -1.79 3.43
C VAL A 137 3.06 -3.26 3.17
N GLY A 138 2.92 -3.66 1.91
CA GLY A 138 2.55 -5.03 1.54
C GLY A 138 3.59 -6.05 1.99
N THR A 139 4.88 -5.78 1.79
CA THR A 139 5.94 -6.69 2.20
C THR A 139 6.00 -6.80 3.73
N ILE A 140 6.02 -5.68 4.45
CA ILE A 140 6.20 -5.70 5.91
C ILE A 140 4.98 -6.30 6.61
N VAL A 141 3.77 -5.91 6.20
CA VAL A 141 2.53 -6.43 6.77
C VAL A 141 2.31 -7.89 6.38
N GLY A 142 2.61 -8.28 5.14
CA GLY A 142 2.48 -9.67 4.68
C GLY A 142 3.39 -10.62 5.44
N LEU A 143 4.68 -10.26 5.58
CA LEU A 143 5.64 -11.04 6.36
C LEU A 143 5.27 -11.05 7.86
N ALA A 144 4.79 -9.92 8.40
CA ALA A 144 4.32 -9.86 9.77
C ALA A 144 3.07 -10.72 10.01
N GLY A 145 2.18 -10.83 9.03
CA GLY A 145 1.04 -11.76 9.06
C GLY A 145 1.52 -13.19 9.30
N LEU A 146 2.44 -13.66 8.45
CA LEU A 146 3.01 -15.01 8.57
C LEU A 146 3.72 -15.25 9.91
N ALA A 147 4.46 -14.25 10.41
CA ALA A 147 5.16 -14.35 11.68
C ALA A 147 4.21 -14.34 12.90
N LEU A 148 3.15 -13.52 12.85
CA LEU A 148 2.25 -13.30 13.97
C LEU A 148 1.10 -14.30 14.05
N GLU A 149 0.68 -14.92 12.95
CA GLU A 149 -0.50 -15.80 12.87
C GLU A 149 -0.48 -16.94 13.90
N ARG A 150 0.71 -17.40 14.29
CA ARG A 150 0.94 -18.47 15.26
C ARG A 150 1.18 -17.98 16.69
N THR A 151 1.07 -16.69 16.94
CA THR A 151 1.27 -16.07 18.25
C THR A 151 -0.07 -15.75 18.91
N PRO A 152 -0.15 -15.76 20.26
CA PRO A 152 -1.37 -15.37 20.98
C PRO A 152 -1.80 -13.91 20.77
N ALA A 153 -0.92 -13.09 20.18
CA ALA A 153 -1.24 -11.70 19.81
C ALA A 153 -2.20 -11.63 18.61
N PHE A 154 -2.32 -12.71 17.84
CA PHE A 154 -3.17 -12.72 16.65
C PHE A 154 -4.66 -12.85 17.02
N PRO A 155 -5.56 -12.03 16.43
CA PRO A 155 -6.98 -12.00 16.82
C PRO A 155 -7.74 -13.32 16.70
N ILE A 156 -7.31 -14.21 15.80
CA ILE A 156 -7.96 -15.50 15.51
C ILE A 156 -7.19 -16.71 16.07
N TYR A 157 -6.12 -16.49 16.84
CA TYR A 157 -5.34 -17.57 17.46
C TYR A 157 -6.24 -18.48 18.34
N PRO A 158 -6.08 -19.83 18.29
CA PRO A 158 -5.04 -20.62 17.61
C PRO A 158 -5.40 -21.05 16.18
N ARG A 159 -6.45 -20.49 15.58
CA ARG A 159 -6.87 -20.84 14.21
C ARG A 159 -6.02 -20.08 13.19
N LEU A 160 -5.53 -20.80 12.18
CA LEU A 160 -4.90 -20.20 10.99
C LEU A 160 -5.95 -19.55 10.08
N MET A 161 -5.53 -18.57 9.30
CA MET A 161 -6.31 -17.94 8.25
C MET A 161 -6.70 -18.96 7.20
N THR A 162 -7.96 -18.96 6.80
CA THR A 162 -8.38 -19.74 5.64
C THR A 162 -7.93 -19.04 4.35
N ALA A 163 -7.79 -19.80 3.26
CA ALA A 163 -7.47 -19.23 1.95
C ALA A 163 -8.47 -18.14 1.54
N GLU A 164 -9.75 -18.32 1.88
CA GLU A 164 -10.82 -17.34 1.63
C GLU A 164 -10.60 -16.02 2.38
N GLU A 165 -10.12 -16.05 3.62
CA GLU A 165 -9.82 -14.85 4.41
C GLU A 165 -8.59 -14.10 3.89
N VAL A 166 -7.59 -14.85 3.39
CA VAL A 166 -6.40 -14.29 2.74
C VAL A 166 -6.79 -13.63 1.42
N ASP A 167 -7.58 -14.30 0.58
CA ASP A 167 -8.05 -13.79 -0.71
C ASP A 167 -9.01 -12.59 -0.54
N ALA A 168 -9.75 -12.53 0.57
CA ALA A 168 -10.55 -11.35 0.94
C ALA A 168 -9.70 -10.16 1.42
N GLY A 169 -8.38 -10.29 1.51
CA GLY A 169 -7.46 -9.23 1.91
C GLY A 169 -7.49 -8.90 3.41
N LEU A 170 -7.96 -9.82 4.26
CA LEU A 170 -8.11 -9.58 5.70
C LEU A 170 -6.76 -9.57 6.45
N VAL A 171 -5.66 -9.95 5.79
CA VAL A 171 -4.30 -9.96 6.34
C VAL A 171 -3.94 -8.61 6.98
N LEU A 172 -4.17 -7.51 6.28
CA LEU A 172 -3.85 -6.16 6.77
C LEU A 172 -4.67 -5.78 8.02
N PRO A 173 -6.02 -5.93 8.03
CA PRO A 173 -6.82 -5.75 9.24
C PRO A 173 -6.35 -6.57 10.44
N TYR A 174 -6.08 -7.86 10.25
CA TYR A 174 -5.71 -8.74 11.37
C TYR A 174 -4.33 -8.42 11.93
N VAL A 175 -3.34 -8.15 11.08
CA VAL A 175 -2.00 -7.71 11.51
C VAL A 175 -2.07 -6.37 12.22
N THR A 176 -2.83 -5.42 11.67
CA THR A 176 -2.98 -4.09 12.28
C THR A 176 -3.64 -4.17 13.65
N GLN A 177 -4.63 -5.05 13.81
CA GLN A 177 -5.27 -5.31 15.10
C GLN A 177 -4.34 -6.04 16.08
N ALA A 178 -3.52 -7.00 15.62
CA ALA A 178 -2.54 -7.69 16.45
C ALA A 178 -1.48 -6.71 17.00
N VAL A 179 -1.00 -5.80 16.15
CA VAL A 179 0.12 -4.90 16.48
C VAL A 179 -0.31 -3.66 17.28
N ALA A 180 -1.44 -3.06 16.92
CA ALA A 180 -1.85 -1.76 17.48
C ALA A 180 -3.25 -1.78 18.11
N GLY A 181 -3.88 -2.96 18.23
CA GLY A 181 -5.17 -3.13 18.88
C GLY A 181 -6.27 -2.27 18.26
N LYS A 182 -7.15 -1.72 19.12
CA LYS A 182 -8.28 -0.87 18.70
C LYS A 182 -7.85 0.42 17.99
N ALA A 183 -6.69 0.96 18.36
CA ALA A 183 -6.15 2.18 17.74
C ALA A 183 -5.69 1.90 16.30
N GLY A 184 -5.08 0.74 16.04
CA GLY A 184 -4.72 0.31 14.69
C GLY A 184 -5.95 0.11 13.80
N ALA A 185 -6.97 -0.59 14.31
CA ALA A 185 -8.21 -0.79 13.57
C ALA A 185 -8.89 0.56 13.19
N GLY A 186 -8.91 1.52 14.13
CA GLY A 186 -9.40 2.87 13.86
C GLY A 186 -8.58 3.61 12.80
N ALA A 187 -7.25 3.50 12.84
CA ALA A 187 -6.37 4.12 11.85
C ALA A 187 -6.54 3.51 10.45
N LEU A 188 -6.73 2.19 10.36
CA LEU A 188 -7.02 1.51 9.10
C LEU A 188 -8.39 1.91 8.54
N LEU A 189 -9.43 1.97 9.38
CA LEU A 189 -10.75 2.44 8.99
C LEU A 189 -10.71 3.89 8.49
N LEU A 190 -9.95 4.76 9.18
CA LEU A 190 -9.75 6.14 8.73
C LEU A 190 -9.06 6.19 7.37
N THR A 191 -8.05 5.35 7.14
CA THR A 191 -7.36 5.25 5.85
C THR A 191 -8.32 4.83 4.74
N ILE A 192 -9.19 3.85 4.99
CA ILE A 192 -10.22 3.39 4.04
C ILE A 192 -11.25 4.49 3.78
N PHE A 193 -11.65 5.24 4.81
CA PHE A 193 -12.59 6.36 4.66
C PHE A 193 -11.99 7.56 3.91
N MET A 194 -10.67 7.78 4.02
CA MET A 194 -10.01 8.90 3.34
C MET A 194 -9.66 8.63 1.89
N VAL A 195 -9.54 7.35 1.51
CA VAL A 195 -9.26 6.95 0.12
C VAL A 195 -10.55 6.84 -0.73
N SER A 196 -11.72 6.72 -0.09
CA SER A 196 -13.04 6.75 -0.74
C SER A 196 -13.53 8.16 -1.02
#